data_AF-A0A6G0A3V5-F1
#
_entry.id   AF-A0A6G0A3V5-F1
#
_cell.length_a   1.000
_cell.length_b   1.000
_cell.length_c   1.000
_cell.angle_alpha   90.00
_cell.angle_beta   90.00
_cell.angle_gamma   90.00
#
_symmetry.space_group_name_H-M   'P 1'
#
loop_
_entity.id
_entity.type
_entity.pdbx_description
1 polymer ?
#
loop_
_entity_poly.entity_id
_entity_poly.type
_entity_poly.pdbx_seq_one_letter_code
_entity_poly.pdbx_strand_id
1 'polypeptide(L)'
;MAKGRERFEKRKREQDRQRKARDKEQKRLERKEARDSDEEEAGPSEDELLEKVGLLNQRRAAGEIDEQEFELQRAELYEQLGLASPE
;
A
#
# COMPACT_ATOMS: atom_id res chain seq x y z
N MET A 1 44.22 36.34 -17.02
CA MET A 1 43.26 35.34 -17.55
C MET A 1 42.62 34.51 -16.42
N ALA A 2 41.93 35.14 -15.45
CA ALA A 2 41.38 34.43 -14.26
C ALA A 2 39.85 34.23 -14.28
N LYS A 3 39.11 35.01 -15.08
CA LYS A 3 37.63 35.05 -15.11
C LYS A 3 36.95 33.77 -15.63
N GLY A 4 37.68 32.87 -16.31
CA GLY A 4 37.14 31.62 -16.85
C GLY A 4 36.97 30.51 -15.80
N ARG A 5 37.87 30.46 -14.81
CA ARG A 5 37.86 29.45 -13.74
C ARG A 5 36.72 29.68 -12.74
N GLU A 6 36.48 30.94 -12.37
CA GLU A 6 35.36 31.30 -11.48
C GLU A 6 33.98 30.95 -12.07
N ARG A 7 33.79 31.12 -13.38
CA ARG A 7 32.53 30.72 -14.06
C ARG A 7 32.34 29.21 -14.08
N PHE A 8 33.43 28.46 -14.27
CA PHE A 8 33.40 27.00 -14.26
C PHE A 8 33.11 26.44 -12.85
N GLU A 9 33.74 27.01 -11.81
CA GLU A 9 33.49 26.63 -10.43
C GLU A 9 32.06 26.94 -9.98
N LYS A 10 31.49 28.09 -10.39
CA LYS A 10 30.08 28.41 -10.14
C LYS A 10 29.15 27.40 -10.80
N ARG A 11 29.40 27.06 -12.08
CA ARG A 11 28.62 26.06 -12.81
C ARG A 11 28.72 24.68 -12.16
N LYS A 12 29.90 24.27 -11.70
CA LYS A 12 30.10 23.00 -10.98
C LYS A 12 29.33 22.96 -9.66
N ARG A 13 29.40 24.02 -8.86
CA ARG A 13 28.61 24.13 -7.61
C ARG A 13 27.11 24.09 -7.87
N GLU A 14 26.65 24.70 -8.94
CA GLU A 14 25.25 24.67 -9.33
C GLU A 14 24.81 23.26 -9.75
N GLN A 15 25.62 22.55 -10.55
CA GLN A 15 25.36 21.15 -10.89
C GLN A 15 25.34 20.25 -9.65
N ASP A 16 26.27 20.44 -8.72
CA ASP A 16 26.33 19.65 -7.48
C ASP A 16 25.09 19.89 -6.60
N ARG A 17 24.57 21.13 -6.56
CA ARG A 17 23.32 21.45 -5.85
C ARG A 17 22.11 20.78 -6.52
N GLN A 18 22.03 20.84 -7.85
CA GLN A 18 20.93 20.22 -8.59
C GLN A 18 20.94 18.70 -8.45
N ARG A 19 22.11 18.06 -8.48
CA ARG A 19 22.26 16.62 -8.22
C ARG A 19 21.77 16.25 -6.82
N LYS A 20 22.26 16.94 -5.79
CA LYS A 20 21.81 16.71 -4.40
C LYS A 20 20.30 16.91 -4.21
N ALA A 21 19.72 17.89 -4.89
CA ALA A 21 18.27 18.12 -4.84
C ALA A 21 17.50 16.94 -5.47
N ARG A 22 17.94 16.47 -6.65
CA ARG A 22 17.37 15.31 -7.33
C ARG A 22 17.51 14.03 -6.53
N ASP A 23 18.70 13.76 -5.97
CA ASP A 23 18.93 12.58 -5.14
C ASP A 23 18.01 12.58 -3.90
N LYS A 24 17.80 13.75 -3.29
CA LYS A 24 16.89 13.89 -2.15
C LYS A 24 15.42 13.67 -2.53
N GLU A 25 15.04 14.11 -3.73
CA GLU A 25 13.69 13.90 -4.27
C GLU A 25 13.47 12.43 -4.62
N GLN A 26 14.41 11.79 -5.30
CA GLN A 26 14.38 10.35 -5.59
C GLN A 26 14.25 9.54 -4.30
N LYS A 27 15.07 9.83 -3.28
CA LYS A 27 14.96 9.15 -1.98
C LYS A 27 13.62 9.35 -1.28
N ARG A 28 12.92 10.47 -1.52
CA ARG A 28 11.57 10.71 -0.99
C ARG A 28 10.52 9.91 -1.76
N LEU A 29 10.67 9.83 -3.08
CA LEU A 29 9.81 9.03 -3.94
C LEU A 29 9.98 7.55 -3.63
N GLU A 30 11.21 7.04 -3.55
CA GLU A 30 11.52 5.66 -3.15
C GLU A 30 10.94 5.31 -1.77
N ARG A 31 11.01 6.23 -0.79
CA ARG A 31 10.41 6.01 0.53
C ARG A 31 8.88 6.04 0.51
N LYS A 32 8.28 6.80 -0.40
CA LYS A 32 6.83 6.84 -0.58
C LYS A 32 6.36 5.58 -1.31
N GLU A 33 7.04 5.21 -2.38
CA GLU A 33 6.80 3.99 -3.13
C GLU A 33 6.96 2.76 -2.24
N ALA A 34 8.01 2.68 -1.42
CA ALA A 34 8.18 1.61 -0.43
C ALA A 34 7.08 1.57 0.65
N ARG A 35 6.37 2.68 0.88
CA ARG A 35 5.25 2.73 1.84
C ARG A 35 3.94 2.31 1.18
N ASP A 36 3.72 2.74 -0.06
CA ASP A 36 2.54 2.37 -0.86
C ASP A 36 2.66 0.90 -1.32
N SER A 37 3.87 0.39 -1.57
CA SER A 37 4.10 -1.00 -1.99
C SER A 37 3.93 -2.03 -0.87
N ASP A 38 4.00 -1.62 0.40
CA ASP A 38 3.62 -2.47 1.55
C ASP A 38 2.09 -2.64 1.63
N GLU A 39 1.34 -1.71 1.02
CA GLU A 39 -0.13 -1.72 0.94
C GLU A 39 -0.67 -2.47 -0.30
N GLU A 40 0.10 -2.58 -1.40
CA GLU A 40 -0.39 -3.14 -2.68
C GLU A 40 -0.12 -4.64 -2.90
N GLU A 41 0.66 -5.33 -2.05
CA GLU A 41 0.98 -6.77 -2.23
C GLU A 41 0.30 -7.70 -1.19
N ALA A 42 -0.40 -7.15 -0.20
CA ALA A 42 -1.20 -7.92 0.74
C ALA A 42 -2.59 -8.19 0.13
N GLY A 43 -3.21 -9.33 0.44
CA GLY A 43 -4.57 -9.63 0.01
C GLY A 43 -5.61 -8.61 0.54
N PRO A 44 -6.92 -8.91 0.44
CA PRO A 44 -7.95 -8.00 0.91
C PRO A 44 -7.64 -7.54 2.35
N SER A 45 -7.75 -6.23 2.58
CA SER A 45 -7.46 -5.66 3.90
C SER A 45 -8.42 -6.21 4.97
N GLU A 46 -8.03 -6.12 6.24
CA GLU A 46 -8.90 -6.53 7.36
C GLU A 46 -10.26 -5.83 7.30
N ASP A 47 -10.25 -4.53 6.98
CA ASP A 47 -11.48 -3.72 6.82
C ASP A 47 -12.37 -4.24 5.68
N GLU A 48 -11.79 -4.60 4.53
CA GLU A 48 -12.53 -5.17 3.40
C GLU A 48 -13.12 -6.55 3.74
N LEU A 49 -12.41 -7.37 4.50
CA LEU A 49 -12.90 -8.68 4.95
C LEU A 49 -14.07 -8.51 5.94
N LEU A 50 -13.98 -7.56 6.86
CA LEU A 50 -15.07 -7.23 7.79
C LEU A 50 -16.31 -6.69 7.05
N GLU A 51 -16.12 -5.86 6.02
CA GLU A 51 -17.22 -5.38 5.19
C GLU A 51 -17.92 -6.54 4.46
N LYS A 52 -17.16 -7.50 3.91
CA LYS A 52 -17.71 -8.71 3.30
C LYS A 52 -18.52 -9.54 4.29
N VAL A 53 -18.10 -9.66 5.55
CA VAL A 53 -18.88 -10.34 6.61
C VAL A 53 -20.20 -9.59 6.87
N GLY A 54 -20.18 -8.26 6.86
CA GLY A 54 -21.39 -7.44 6.99
C GLY A 54 -22.38 -7.68 5.85
N LEU A 55 -21.90 -7.67 4.60
CA LEU A 55 -22.71 -7.97 3.41
C LEU A 55 -23.27 -9.40 3.46
N LEU A 56 -22.47 -10.36 3.89
CA LEU A 56 -22.89 -11.76 4.03
C LEU A 56 -24.06 -11.90 5.02
N ASN A 57 -24.01 -11.19 6.15
CA ASN A 57 -25.13 -11.14 7.10
C ASN A 57 -26.39 -10.50 6.51
N GLN A 58 -26.24 -9.44 5.71
CA GLN A 58 -27.36 -8.80 5.04
C GLN A 58 -28.02 -9.74 4.03
N ARG A 59 -27.22 -10.49 3.24
CA ARG A 59 -27.72 -11.49 2.29
C ARG A 59 -28.48 -12.61 2.97
N ARG A 60 -27.97 -13.12 4.09
CA ARG A 60 -28.69 -14.11 4.92
C ARG A 60 -30.01 -13.55 5.45
N ALA A 61 -30.01 -12.32 5.96
CA ALA A 61 -31.21 -11.67 6.47
C ALA A 61 -32.25 -11.39 5.37
N ALA A 62 -31.81 -11.11 4.14
CA ALA A 62 -32.65 -10.97 2.96
C ALA A 62 -33.16 -12.31 2.42
N GLY A 63 -32.65 -13.45 2.92
CA GLY A 63 -32.98 -14.79 2.43
C GLY A 63 -32.39 -15.09 1.05
N GLU A 64 -31.34 -14.38 0.64
CA GLU A 64 -30.66 -14.57 -0.66
C GLU A 64 -29.74 -15.79 -0.66
N ILE A 65 -29.25 -16.18 0.51
CA ILE A 65 -28.39 -17.35 0.73
C ILE A 65 -28.97 -18.20 1.85
N ASP A 66 -28.75 -19.51 1.79
CA ASP A 66 -29.16 -20.43 2.84
C ASP A 66 -28.13 -20.50 3.99
N GLU A 67 -28.47 -21.22 5.05
CA GLU A 67 -27.60 -21.34 6.23
C GLU A 67 -26.27 -22.03 5.92
N GLN A 68 -26.28 -23.03 5.02
CA GLN A 68 -25.08 -23.78 4.68
C GLN A 68 -24.10 -22.92 3.89
N GLU A 69 -24.60 -22.17 2.91
CA GLU A 69 -23.82 -21.23 2.12
C GLU A 69 -23.29 -20.08 2.97
N PHE A 70 -24.09 -19.57 3.92
CA PHE A 70 -23.65 -18.58 4.88
C PHE A 70 -22.49 -19.06 5.74
N GLU A 71 -22.58 -20.26 6.33
CA GLU A 71 -21.53 -20.80 7.19
C GLU A 71 -20.22 -21.04 6.42
N LEU A 72 -20.30 -21.57 5.19
CA LEU A 72 -19.15 -21.79 4.32
C LEU A 72 -18.42 -20.48 4.00
N GLN A 73 -19.15 -19.47 3.51
CA GLN A 73 -18.55 -18.18 3.14
C GLN A 73 -18.04 -17.41 4.36
N ARG A 74 -18.72 -17.53 5.51
CA ARG A 74 -18.27 -16.92 6.76
C ARG A 74 -16.99 -17.56 7.27
N ALA A 75 -16.87 -18.88 7.18
CA ALA A 75 -15.66 -19.61 7.57
C ALA A 75 -14.47 -19.19 6.70
N GLU A 76 -14.64 -19.09 5.39
CA GLU A 76 -13.60 -18.63 4.46
C GLU A 76 -13.13 -17.19 4.78
N LEU A 77 -14.06 -16.27 5.05
CA LEU A 77 -13.72 -14.90 5.46
C LEU A 77 -12.99 -14.86 6.80
N TYR A 78 -13.35 -15.74 7.74
CA TYR A 78 -12.71 -15.80 9.05
C TYR A 78 -11.33 -16.46 8.99
N GLU A 79 -11.12 -17.40 8.08
CA GLU A 79 -9.80 -17.96 7.77
C GLU A 79 -8.89 -16.88 7.17
N GLN A 80 -9.40 -16.07 6.23
CA GLN A 80 -8.67 -14.93 5.67
C GLN A 80 -8.34 -13.86 6.73
N LEU A 81 -9.19 -13.70 7.75
CA LEU A 81 -8.93 -12.84 8.91
C LEU A 81 -7.99 -13.46 9.95
N GLY A 82 -7.60 -14.73 9.81
CA GLY A 82 -6.81 -15.46 10.82
C GLY A 82 -7.58 -15.73 12.12
N LEU A 83 -8.91 -15.65 12.09
CA LEU A 83 -9.83 -15.90 13.20
C LEU A 83 -10.38 -17.33 13.21
N ALA A 84 -10.08 -18.13 12.19
CA ALA A 84 -10.37 -19.55 12.19
C ALA A 84 -9.52 -20.24 13.27
N SER A 85 -10.17 -20.63 14.36
CA SER A 85 -9.53 -21.38 15.44
C SER A 85 -8.93 -22.67 14.88
N PRO A 86 -7.64 -22.98 15.13
CA PRO A 86 -7.16 -24.33 14.90
C PRO A 86 -7.89 -25.25 15.89
N GLU A 87 -8.61 -26.25 15.36
CA GLU A 87 -9.08 -27.40 16.15
C GLU A 87 -7.90 -28.21 16.72
#